data_AF-M2YRJ1-F1
#
_entry.id   AF-M2YRJ1-F1
#
_cell.length_a   1.000
_cell.length_b   1.000
_cell.length_c   1.000
_cell.angle_alpha   90.00
_cell.angle_beta   90.00
_cell.angle_gamma   90.00
#
_symmetry.space_group_name_H-M   'P 1'
#
loop_
_entity.id
_entity.type
_entity.pdbx_description
1 polymer ?
#
loop_
_entity_poly.entity_id
_entity_poly.type
_entity_poly.pdbx_seq_one_letter_code
_entity_poly.pdbx_strand_id
1 'polypeptide(L)'
;MPELMSGRRLDQPRGQSRFRLNIDPDSFGRFTERVARFLGTGKYLFWQTLIVIVWIVLNLVAVSLRWDPYPFILLNLAFSTQAAYAAPLILLAQNRQDDRDRVSLEEDRNRAAQTKADTEYLARELASLRIALGEVATRDFLRGELDRLREDLDAKPRKAKPDRTPTGT
;
A
#
# COMPACT_ATOMS: atom_id res chain seq x y z
N MET A 1 -49.58 46.06 -32.22
CA MET A 1 -48.96 45.86 -30.90
C MET A 1 -49.50 44.56 -30.33
N PRO A 2 -48.73 43.46 -30.31
CA PRO A 2 -49.21 42.15 -29.87
C PRO A 2 -49.28 42.04 -28.34
N GLU A 3 -50.37 41.46 -27.86
CA GLU A 3 -50.61 41.08 -26.46
C GLU A 3 -49.62 40.01 -25.98
N LEU A 4 -49.10 40.23 -24.77
CA LEU A 4 -48.12 39.40 -24.07
C LEU A 4 -48.78 38.20 -23.37
N MET A 5 -49.02 37.11 -24.08
CA MET A 5 -49.31 35.82 -23.43
C MET A 5 -48.00 35.02 -23.27
N SER A 6 -47.21 35.40 -22.25
CA SER A 6 -46.01 34.65 -21.85
C SER A 6 -46.43 33.37 -21.13
N GLY A 7 -46.59 32.29 -21.91
CA GLY A 7 -46.80 30.94 -21.40
C GLY A 7 -45.69 30.53 -20.44
N ARG A 8 -46.03 30.43 -19.15
CA ARG A 8 -45.17 29.89 -18.10
C ARG A 8 -44.87 28.42 -18.45
N ARG A 9 -43.67 28.16 -18.97
CA ARG A 9 -43.23 26.80 -19.34
C ARG A 9 -43.19 25.93 -18.08
N LEU A 10 -44.07 24.93 -18.07
CA LEU A 10 -44.27 23.94 -17.01
C LEU A 10 -43.25 22.79 -17.03
N ASP A 11 -42.20 22.90 -17.85
CA ASP A 11 -41.30 21.80 -18.18
C ASP A 11 -39.96 21.84 -17.42
N GLN A 12 -39.86 22.66 -16.38
CA GLN A 12 -38.65 22.72 -15.56
C GLN A 12 -38.90 21.94 -14.26
N PRO A 13 -38.36 20.72 -14.10
CA PRO A 13 -38.47 20.01 -12.84
C PRO A 13 -37.81 20.89 -11.78
N ARG A 14 -38.62 21.35 -10.82
CA ARG A 14 -38.15 22.12 -9.67
C ARG A 14 -37.03 21.31 -9.03
N GLY A 15 -35.79 21.79 -9.14
CA GLY A 15 -34.63 21.17 -8.55
C GLY A 15 -34.89 20.99 -7.06
N GLN A 16 -35.19 19.75 -6.68
CA GLN A 16 -35.34 19.36 -5.29
C GLN A 16 -34.00 19.64 -4.66
N SER A 17 -33.92 20.73 -3.89
CA SER A 17 -32.74 21.10 -3.11
C SER A 17 -32.49 19.99 -2.11
N ARG A 18 -31.79 18.93 -2.55
CA ARG A 18 -31.31 17.88 -1.67
C ARG A 18 -30.35 18.59 -0.73
N PHE A 19 -30.71 18.62 0.54
CA PHE A 19 -29.83 18.99 1.63
C PHE A 19 -28.59 18.08 1.53
N ARG A 20 -27.57 18.53 0.81
CA ARG A 20 -26.28 17.87 0.73
C ARG A 20 -25.54 18.29 1.98
N LEU A 21 -25.65 17.47 3.03
CA LEU A 21 -24.73 17.52 4.15
C LEU A 21 -23.34 17.21 3.58
N ASN A 22 -22.60 18.26 3.23
CA ASN A 22 -21.23 18.17 2.76
C ASN A 22 -20.36 17.90 3.98
N ILE A 23 -20.39 16.66 4.46
CA ILE A 23 -19.48 16.18 5.51
C ILE A 23 -18.10 16.11 4.84
N ASP A 24 -17.25 17.05 5.21
CA ASP A 24 -15.88 17.13 4.74
C ASP A 24 -15.11 15.83 5.08
N PRO A 25 -14.81 14.98 4.07
CA PRO A 25 -14.24 13.65 4.29
C PRO A 25 -12.89 13.69 5.00
N ASP A 26 -12.13 14.77 4.79
CA ASP A 26 -10.79 14.96 5.37
C ASP A 26 -10.87 15.24 6.88
N SER A 27 -11.84 16.07 7.28
CA SER A 27 -12.09 16.38 8.69
C SER A 27 -12.63 15.18 9.45
N PHE A 28 -13.51 14.40 8.82
CA PHE A 28 -14.02 13.14 9.38
C PHE A 28 -12.92 12.08 9.49
N GLY A 29 -12.01 12.01 8.51
CA GLY A 29 -10.89 11.08 8.49
C GLY A 29 -9.89 11.31 9.64
N ARG A 30 -9.54 12.57 9.92
CA ARG A 30 -8.66 12.91 11.05
C ARG A 30 -9.30 12.61 12.41
N PHE A 31 -10.61 12.85 12.53
CA PHE A 31 -11.35 12.52 13.75
C PHE A 31 -11.39 11.01 13.99
N THR A 32 -11.76 10.23 12.97
CA THR A 32 -11.80 8.76 13.06
C THR A 32 -10.44 8.16 13.35
N GLU A 33 -9.35 8.69 12.79
CA GLU A 33 -7.99 8.23 13.10
C GLU A 33 -7.60 8.47 14.57
N ARG A 34 -8.03 9.60 15.15
CA ARG A 34 -7.80 9.88 16.58
C ARG A 34 -8.64 8.97 17.46
N VAL A 35 -9.89 8.73 17.09
CA VAL A 35 -10.81 7.81 17.79
C VAL A 35 -10.29 6.37 17.72
N ALA A 36 -9.82 5.91 16.56
CA ALA A 36 -9.26 4.56 16.39
C ALA A 36 -8.04 4.33 17.30
N ARG A 37 -7.09 5.28 17.33
CA ARG A 37 -5.94 5.20 18.25
C ARG A 37 -6.34 5.23 19.73
N PHE A 38 -7.37 6.01 20.06
CA PHE A 38 -7.86 6.08 21.43
C PHE A 38 -8.54 4.77 21.88
N LEU A 39 -9.44 4.22 21.05
CA LEU A 39 -10.16 2.96 21.31
C LEU A 39 -9.22 1.75 21.36
N GLY A 40 -8.13 1.76 20.58
CA GLY A 40 -7.11 0.69 20.57
C GLY A 40 -6.15 0.72 21.76
N THR A 41 -6.23 1.73 22.64
CA THR A 41 -5.35 1.85 23.81
C THR A 41 -5.97 1.17 25.03
N GLY A 42 -5.22 0.35 25.78
CA GLY A 42 -5.72 -0.32 27.01
C GLY A 42 -6.25 0.63 28.10
N LYS A 43 -5.83 1.91 28.06
CA LYS A 43 -6.32 2.98 28.93
C LYS A 43 -7.80 3.31 28.71
N TYR A 44 -8.32 3.18 27.49
CA TYR A 44 -9.74 3.34 27.20
C TYR A 44 -10.56 2.25 27.86
N LEU A 45 -10.16 0.98 27.71
CA LEU A 45 -10.83 -0.17 28.32
C LEU A 45 -10.86 -0.05 29.85
N PHE A 46 -9.78 0.41 30.47
CA PHE A 46 -9.72 0.66 31.91
C PHE A 46 -10.77 1.68 32.36
N TRP A 47 -10.79 2.87 31.74
CA TRP A 47 -11.76 3.92 32.09
C TRP A 47 -13.20 3.51 31.78
N GLN A 48 -13.45 2.85 30.64
CA GLN A 48 -14.77 2.34 30.28
C GLN A 48 -15.30 1.34 31.33
N THR A 49 -14.45 0.42 31.78
CA THR A 49 -14.79 -0.56 32.82
C THR A 49 -15.08 0.14 34.15
N LEU A 50 -14.26 1.11 34.54
CA LEU A 50 -14.47 1.88 35.76
C LEU A 50 -15.81 2.63 35.75
N ILE A 51 -16.15 3.27 34.63
CA ILE A 51 -17.43 3.98 34.46
C ILE A 51 -18.61 3.01 34.59
N VAL A 52 -18.55 1.85 33.95
CA VAL A 52 -19.61 0.82 34.05
C VAL A 52 -19.78 0.34 35.48
N ILE A 53 -18.69 0.07 36.20
CA ILE A 53 -18.74 -0.35 37.62
C ILE A 53 -19.38 0.75 38.48
N VAL A 54 -18.93 1.99 38.35
CA VAL A 54 -19.49 3.13 39.09
C VAL A 54 -20.97 3.29 38.80
N TRP A 55 -21.38 3.13 37.53
CA TRP A 55 -22.78 3.24 37.12
C TRP A 55 -23.65 2.15 37.75
N ILE A 56 -23.17 0.89 37.77
CA ILE A 56 -23.86 -0.23 38.43
C ILE A 56 -24.00 0.05 39.93
N VAL A 57 -22.95 0.51 40.60
CA VAL A 57 -22.97 0.84 42.04
C VAL A 57 -23.95 1.99 42.34
N LEU A 58 -23.94 3.05 41.53
CA LEU A 58 -24.88 4.17 41.68
C LEU A 58 -26.33 3.71 41.52
N ASN A 59 -26.60 2.84 40.54
CA ASN A 59 -27.94 2.29 40.34
C ASN A 59 -28.37 1.42 41.54
N LEU A 60 -27.49 0.55 42.06
CA LEU A 60 -27.75 -0.27 43.25
C LEU A 60 -28.04 0.57 44.50
N VAL A 61 -27.34 1.69 44.71
CA VAL A 61 -27.63 2.61 45.82
C VAL A 61 -28.94 3.37 45.58
N ALA A 62 -29.21 3.79 44.35
CA ALA A 62 -30.45 4.48 43.98
C ALA A 62 -31.71 3.59 44.07
N VAL A 63 -31.55 2.25 44.03
CA VAL A 63 -32.61 1.28 44.32
C VAL A 63 -33.11 1.40 45.76
N SER A 64 -32.22 1.76 46.71
CA SER A 64 -32.62 2.09 48.08
C SER A 64 -33.59 3.28 48.13
N LEU A 65 -33.48 4.20 47.17
CA LEU A 65 -34.40 5.32 46.96
C LEU A 65 -35.59 4.97 46.03
N ARG A 66 -35.80 3.69 45.67
CA ARG A 66 -36.82 3.18 44.74
C ARG A 66 -36.78 3.77 43.32
N TRP A 67 -35.63 4.28 42.87
CA TRP A 67 -35.49 4.92 41.55
C TRP A 67 -35.57 3.91 40.38
N ASP A 68 -35.15 2.66 40.58
CA ASP A 68 -35.26 1.58 39.58
C ASP A 68 -35.35 0.19 40.26
N PRO A 69 -36.52 -0.23 40.76
CA PRO A 69 -36.68 -1.52 41.43
C PRO A 69 -36.31 -2.71 40.51
N TYR A 70 -35.86 -3.81 41.10
CA TYR A 70 -35.57 -5.05 40.37
C TYR A 70 -36.72 -5.40 39.41
N PRO A 71 -36.49 -5.57 38.08
CA PRO A 71 -35.27 -6.03 37.42
C PRO A 71 -34.43 -4.97 36.63
N PHE A 72 -34.29 -3.74 37.15
CA PHE A 72 -33.41 -2.68 36.59
C PHE A 72 -33.68 -2.36 35.10
N ILE A 73 -34.88 -1.90 34.78
CA ILE A 73 -35.31 -1.68 33.39
C ILE A 73 -34.47 -0.58 32.72
N LEU A 74 -34.13 0.48 33.46
CA LEU A 74 -33.43 1.64 32.91
C LEU A 74 -31.97 1.33 32.62
N LEU A 75 -31.32 0.56 33.50
CA LEU A 75 -29.94 0.10 33.29
C LEU A 75 -29.84 -0.78 32.06
N ASN A 76 -30.76 -1.74 31.92
CA ASN A 76 -30.82 -2.61 30.76
C ASN A 76 -31.09 -1.84 29.45
N LEU A 77 -32.00 -0.86 29.49
CA LEU A 77 -32.29 -0.02 28.33
C LEU A 77 -31.08 0.81 27.89
N ALA A 78 -30.35 1.38 28.85
CA ALA A 78 -29.15 2.16 28.57
C ALA A 78 -28.04 1.29 27.94
N PHE A 79 -27.78 0.10 28.50
CA PHE A 79 -26.78 -0.81 27.95
C PHE A 79 -27.17 -1.34 26.55
N SER A 80 -28.46 -1.65 26.36
CA SER A 80 -28.99 -2.09 25.06
C SER A 80 -28.81 -1.01 23.99
N THR A 81 -29.07 0.24 24.34
CA THR A 81 -28.88 1.39 23.44
C THR A 81 -27.39 1.63 23.16
N GLN A 82 -26.53 1.49 24.17
CA GLN A 82 -25.08 1.60 24.01
C GLN A 82 -24.54 0.55 23.03
N ALA A 83 -24.97 -0.70 23.17
CA ALA A 83 -24.62 -1.77 22.23
C ALA A 83 -25.17 -1.50 20.83
N ALA A 84 -26.41 -1.04 20.71
CA ALA A 84 -27.04 -0.73 19.44
C ALA A 84 -26.32 0.39 18.66
N TYR A 85 -25.81 1.42 19.35
CA TYR A 85 -25.03 2.49 18.72
C TYR A 85 -23.57 2.11 18.43
N ALA A 86 -23.02 1.15 19.18
CA ALA A 86 -21.67 0.63 18.91
C ALA A 86 -21.59 -0.07 17.55
N ALA A 87 -22.61 -0.85 17.17
CA ALA A 87 -22.63 -1.60 15.90
C ALA A 87 -22.37 -0.74 14.65
N PRO A 88 -23.11 0.37 14.38
CA PRO A 88 -22.87 1.21 13.21
C PRO A 88 -21.53 1.96 13.28
N LEU A 89 -21.06 2.33 14.48
CA LEU A 89 -19.74 2.94 14.65
C LEU A 89 -18.60 1.96 14.31
N ILE A 90 -18.73 0.70 14.75
CA ILE A 90 -17.77 -0.36 14.44
C ILE A 90 -17.78 -0.63 12.94
N LEU A 91 -18.96 -0.71 12.30
CA LEU A 91 -19.07 -0.86 10.84
C LEU A 91 -18.38 0.27 10.08
N LEU A 92 -18.51 1.51 10.54
CA LEU A 92 -17.84 2.65 9.92
C LEU A 92 -16.32 2.62 10.11
N ALA A 93 -15.86 2.16 11.28
CA ALA A 93 -14.43 1.95 11.52
C ALA A 93 -13.88 0.81 10.64
N GLN A 94 -14.64 -0.27 10.49
CA GLN A 94 -14.29 -1.42 9.65
C GLN A 94 -14.21 -1.04 8.17
N ASN A 95 -15.22 -0.36 7.61
CA ASN A 95 -15.18 0.08 6.20
C ASN A 95 -13.93 0.92 5.90
N ARG A 96 -13.53 1.82 6.83
CA ARG A 96 -12.31 2.61 6.66
C ARG A 96 -11.03 1.79 6.79
N GLN A 97 -11.04 0.71 7.55
CA GLN A 97 -9.92 -0.20 7.67
C GLN A 97 -9.80 -1.04 6.40
N ASP A 98 -10.90 -1.61 5.92
CA ASP A 98 -10.97 -2.38 4.68
C ASP A 98 -10.51 -1.55 3.46
N ASP A 99 -10.88 -0.27 3.38
CA ASP A 99 -10.42 0.64 2.33
C ASP A 99 -8.89 0.81 2.35
N ARG A 100 -8.27 0.96 3.53
CA ARG A 100 -6.80 1.06 3.66
C ARG A 100 -6.12 -0.26 3.31
N ASP A 101 -6.66 -1.36 3.81
CA ASP A 101 -6.12 -2.70 3.58
C ASP A 101 -6.17 -3.04 2.10
N ARG A 102 -7.24 -2.64 1.40
CA ARG A 102 -7.35 -2.77 -0.05
C ARG A 102 -6.25 -2.00 -0.79
N VAL A 103 -6.04 -0.72 -0.45
CA VAL A 103 -4.98 0.10 -1.09
C VAL A 103 -3.61 -0.52 -0.84
N SER A 104 -3.33 -0.95 0.40
CA SER A 104 -2.08 -1.62 0.75
C SER A 104 -1.87 -2.92 -0.04
N LEU A 105 -2.92 -3.72 -0.24
CA LEU A 105 -2.86 -4.96 -1.03
C LEU A 105 -2.66 -4.70 -2.52
N GLU A 106 -3.27 -3.64 -3.07
CA GLU A 106 -3.07 -3.24 -4.47
C GLU A 106 -1.62 -2.76 -4.70
N GLU A 107 -1.06 -1.98 -3.79
CA GLU A 107 0.36 -1.59 -3.85
C GLU A 107 1.30 -2.79 -3.75
N ASP A 108 1.05 -3.71 -2.82
CA ASP A 108 1.88 -4.91 -2.64
C ASP A 108 1.86 -5.80 -3.89
N ARG A 109 0.68 -5.98 -4.49
CA ARG A 109 0.54 -6.69 -5.77
C ARG A 109 1.34 -6.04 -6.90
N ASN A 110 1.29 -4.71 -7.00
CA ASN A 110 2.04 -3.97 -8.02
C ASN A 110 3.55 -4.11 -7.80
N ARG A 111 4.02 -4.01 -6.55
CA ARG A 111 5.44 -4.22 -6.20
C ARG A 111 5.89 -5.65 -6.50
N ALA A 112 5.08 -6.65 -6.18
CA ALA A 112 5.37 -8.04 -6.47
C ALA A 112 5.46 -8.29 -7.99
N ALA A 113 4.56 -7.69 -8.78
CA ALA A 113 4.61 -7.78 -10.24
C ALA A 113 5.88 -7.14 -10.83
N GLN A 114 6.29 -5.96 -10.34
CA GLN A 114 7.54 -5.30 -10.75
C GLN A 114 8.76 -6.14 -10.38
N THR A 115 8.83 -6.60 -9.14
CA THR A 115 9.94 -7.44 -8.65
C THR A 115 10.08 -8.72 -9.48
N LYS A 116 8.95 -9.34 -9.84
CA LYS A 116 8.93 -10.51 -10.73
C LYS A 116 9.48 -10.16 -12.12
N ALA A 117 9.03 -9.06 -12.72
CA ALA A 117 9.51 -8.63 -14.03
C ALA A 117 11.02 -8.31 -14.03
N ASP A 118 11.50 -7.62 -13.00
CA ASP A 118 12.94 -7.31 -12.83
C ASP A 118 13.76 -8.59 -12.68
N THR A 119 13.26 -9.56 -11.92
CA THR A 119 13.92 -10.86 -11.76
C THR A 119 13.96 -11.64 -13.07
N GLU A 120 12.86 -11.65 -13.84
CA GLU A 120 12.82 -12.28 -15.16
C GLU A 120 13.76 -11.59 -16.15
N TYR A 121 13.86 -10.26 -16.09
CA TYR A 121 14.79 -9.47 -16.91
C TYR A 121 16.23 -9.82 -16.57
N LEU A 122 16.61 -9.76 -15.28
CA LEU A 122 17.95 -10.12 -14.83
C LEU A 122 18.30 -11.58 -15.17
N ALA A 123 17.35 -12.52 -15.07
CA ALA A 123 17.57 -13.91 -15.45
C ALA A 123 17.85 -14.07 -16.95
N ARG A 124 17.15 -13.31 -17.82
CA ARG A 124 17.40 -13.31 -19.26
C ARG A 124 18.75 -12.68 -19.60
N GLU A 125 19.09 -11.57 -18.94
CA GLU A 125 20.38 -10.90 -19.12
C GLU A 125 21.56 -11.77 -18.65
N LEU A 126 21.39 -12.49 -17.53
CA LEU A 126 22.37 -13.46 -17.06
C LEU A 126 22.50 -14.65 -18.03
N ALA A 127 21.39 -15.12 -18.60
CA ALA A 127 21.42 -16.20 -19.58
C ALA A 127 22.13 -15.78 -20.87
N SER A 128 21.88 -14.58 -21.39
CA SER A 128 22.56 -14.05 -22.58
C SER A 128 24.05 -13.83 -22.31
N LEU A 129 24.40 -13.25 -21.14
CA LEU A 129 25.78 -13.08 -20.70
C LEU A 129 26.51 -14.43 -20.58
N ARG A 130 25.85 -15.44 -20.01
CA ARG A 130 26.41 -16.80 -19.89
C ARG A 130 26.72 -17.42 -21.26
N ILE A 131 25.85 -17.24 -22.25
CA ILE A 131 26.07 -17.76 -23.61
C ILE A 131 27.26 -17.02 -24.25
N ALA A 132 27.27 -15.69 -24.20
CA ALA A 132 28.36 -14.88 -24.76
C ALA A 132 29.72 -15.20 -24.12
N LEU A 133 29.78 -15.35 -22.79
CA LEU A 133 30.99 -15.79 -22.10
C LEU A 133 31.37 -17.24 -22.42
N GLY A 134 30.38 -18.12 -22.61
CA GLY A 134 30.61 -19.50 -23.00
C GLY A 134 31.32 -19.64 -24.35
N GLU A 135 30.99 -18.77 -25.32
CA GLU A 135 31.65 -18.76 -26.63
C GLU A 135 33.11 -18.27 -26.54
N VAL A 136 33.39 -17.22 -25.76
CA VAL A 136 34.73 -16.60 -25.65
C VAL A 136 35.66 -17.38 -24.71
N ALA A 137 35.13 -18.03 -23.66
CA ALA A 137 35.91 -18.80 -22.69
C ALA A 137 36.14 -20.26 -23.11
N THR A 138 36.05 -20.58 -24.41
CA THR A 138 36.36 -21.94 -24.88
C THR A 138 37.86 -22.20 -24.71
N ARG A 139 38.24 -23.35 -24.14
CA ARG A 139 39.65 -23.74 -23.90
C ARG A 139 40.54 -23.56 -25.13
N ASP A 140 39.98 -23.77 -26.31
CA ASP A 140 40.68 -23.67 -27.59
C ASP A 140 40.95 -22.21 -28.00
N PHE A 141 40.08 -21.27 -27.64
CA PHE A 141 40.33 -19.83 -27.84
C PHE A 141 41.43 -19.33 -26.90
N LEU A 142 41.32 -19.68 -25.60
CA LEU A 142 42.36 -19.38 -24.61
C LEU A 142 43.72 -19.96 -25.00
N ARG A 143 43.75 -21.18 -25.55
CA ARG A 143 44.97 -21.80 -26.10
C ARG A 143 45.48 -21.07 -27.33
N GLY A 144 44.61 -20.76 -28.29
CA GLY A 144 44.98 -20.05 -29.51
C GLY A 144 45.60 -18.68 -29.22
N GLU A 145 45.05 -17.94 -28.24
CA GLU A 145 45.58 -16.63 -27.86
C GLU A 145 46.89 -16.74 -27.05
N LEU A 146 47.03 -17.77 -26.21
CA LEU A 146 48.30 -18.10 -25.54
C LEU A 146 49.39 -18.49 -26.55
N ASP A 147 49.06 -19.30 -27.56
CA ASP A 147 50.00 -19.72 -28.59
C ASP A 147 50.41 -18.55 -29.48
N ARG A 148 49.48 -17.66 -29.87
CA ARG A 148 49.82 -16.40 -30.57
C ARG A 148 50.73 -15.49 -29.76
N LEU A 149 50.43 -15.29 -28.47
CA LEU A 149 51.25 -14.43 -27.61
C LEU A 149 52.67 -15.00 -27.47
N ARG A 150 52.78 -16.33 -27.38
CA ARG A 150 54.06 -17.03 -27.39
C ARG A 150 54.81 -16.84 -28.70
N GLU A 151 54.13 -16.96 -29.83
CA GLU A 151 54.70 -16.79 -31.16
C GLU A 151 55.18 -15.34 -31.40
N ASP A 152 54.43 -14.34 -30.95
CA ASP A 152 54.82 -12.93 -31.00
C ASP A 152 56.04 -12.61 -30.12
N LEU A 153 56.14 -13.25 -28.94
CA LEU A 153 57.30 -13.15 -28.06
C LEU A 153 58.53 -13.83 -28.66
N ASP A 154 58.37 -14.97 -29.35
CA ASP A 154 59.44 -15.67 -30.06
C ASP A 154 59.83 -14.97 -31.39
N ALA A 155 58.91 -14.23 -32.02
CA ALA A 155 59.13 -13.52 -33.29
C ALA A 155 60.04 -12.30 -33.20
N LYS A 156 60.43 -11.85 -31.99
CA LYS A 156 61.38 -10.75 -31.79
C LYS A 156 62.55 -11.26 -30.92
N PRO A 157 63.70 -11.69 -31.49
CA PRO A 157 64.53 -10.84 -32.36
C PRO A 157 65.39 -11.60 -33.40
N ARG A 158 65.23 -11.36 -34.72
CA ARG A 158 66.38 -11.49 -35.65
C ARG A 158 66.14 -10.90 -37.03
N LYS A 159 66.44 -9.61 -37.25
CA LYS A 159 67.05 -9.13 -38.51
C LYS A 159 67.83 -7.83 -38.26
N ALA A 160 69.10 -7.97 -37.88
CA ALA A 160 70.16 -7.07 -38.33
C ALA A 160 70.98 -7.86 -39.36
N LYS A 161 70.77 -7.58 -40.65
CA LYS A 161 71.49 -8.21 -41.76
C LYS A 161 72.63 -7.26 -42.15
N PRO A 162 73.92 -7.64 -42.03
CA PRO A 162 74.98 -6.88 -42.68
C PRO A 162 75.05 -7.31 -44.14
N ASP A 163 74.89 -6.32 -45.01
CA ASP A 163 75.06 -6.39 -46.45
C ASP A 163 76.52 -6.75 -46.78
N ARG A 164 76.74 -7.74 -47.64
CA ARG A 164 78.05 -8.02 -48.25
C ARG A 164 77.84 -8.36 -49.73
N THR A 165 78.28 -7.41 -50.53
CA THR A 165 78.34 -7.33 -51.98
C THR A 165 79.18 -8.47 -52.59
N PRO A 166 78.80 -9.04 -53.74
CA PRO A 166 79.68 -9.96 -54.47
C PRO A 166 80.60 -9.15 -55.39
N THR A 167 81.92 -9.30 -55.22
CA THR A 167 82.92 -8.81 -56.21
C THR A 167 83.48 -10.04 -56.92
N GLY A 168 83.47 -10.01 -58.25
CA GLY A 168 83.86 -11.12 -59.11
C GLY A 168 85.37 -11.29 -59.35
N THR A 169 85.65 -12.35 -60.12
CA THR A 169 86.91 -12.81 -60.77
C THR A 169 88.11 -13.11 -59.88
#